data_AF-A0A9W7DEN3-F1
#
_entry.id   AF-A0A9W7DEN3-F1
#
_cell.length_a   1.000
_cell.length_b   1.000
_cell.length_c   1.000
_cell.angle_alpha   90.00
_cell.angle_beta   90.00
_cell.angle_gamma   90.00
#
_symmetry.space_group_name_H-M   'P 1'
#
loop_
_entity.id
_entity.type
_entity.pdbx_description
1 polymer ?
#
loop_
_entity_poly.entity_id
_entity_poly.type
_entity_poly.pdbx_seq_one_letter_code
_entity_poly.pdbx_strand_id
1 'polypeptide(L)'
;MRKDDPTKFDNDYDWDFVKTWELVQNLPSSKCRSVGVSNMSVTNLKILLKAPSTTKIPACNQVEMHPYLPQHALLKFCQENGIQVQAYSPLGSTGSPLLKDETILELSKELGISPATLAISWAVNRKVVVLPKSVTPSRIESNLSIVQLPNDVMEKISLIYKTQPRRLLCRDWGIPVFNDEIET
;
A
#
# COMPACT_ATOMS: atom_id res chain seq x y z
N MET A 1 5.80 8.16 24.70
CA MET A 1 5.89 6.75 24.27
C MET A 1 6.92 6.68 23.15
N ARG A 2 8.13 6.12 23.25
CA ARG A 2 8.87 5.29 24.21
C ARG A 2 9.89 6.19 24.92
N LYS A 3 9.96 6.20 26.25
CA LYS A 3 11.06 6.91 26.93
C LYS A 3 12.04 5.95 27.62
N ASP A 4 11.62 4.74 27.98
CA ASP A 4 12.35 3.97 29.00
C ASP A 4 12.74 2.53 28.60
N ASP A 5 12.09 1.90 27.60
CA ASP A 5 12.49 0.57 27.09
C ASP A 5 12.00 0.34 25.64
N PRO A 6 12.87 0.07 24.65
CA PRO A 6 12.49 -0.21 23.27
C PRO A 6 11.83 -1.57 23.03
N THR A 7 11.86 -2.48 24.00
CA THR A 7 11.30 -3.85 23.94
C THR A 7 9.92 -3.96 24.58
N LYS A 8 9.50 -2.95 25.35
CA LYS A 8 8.20 -2.93 26.02
C LYS A 8 7.14 -2.32 25.10
N PHE A 9 6.21 -3.16 24.65
CA PHE A 9 5.04 -2.73 23.86
C PHE A 9 3.85 -2.45 24.78
N ASP A 10 3.14 -1.36 24.50
CA ASP A 10 1.90 -0.98 25.18
C ASP A 10 0.73 -1.58 24.39
N ASN A 11 0.48 -2.87 24.61
CA ASN A 11 -0.53 -3.64 23.89
C ASN A 11 -1.82 -3.70 24.69
N ASP A 12 -2.91 -3.20 24.11
CA ASP A 12 -4.26 -3.40 24.62
C ASP A 12 -4.83 -4.68 24.00
N TYR A 13 -4.91 -5.75 24.79
CA TYR A 13 -5.44 -7.05 24.34
C TYR A 13 -6.97 -7.13 24.40
N ASP A 14 -7.62 -6.16 25.05
CA ASP A 14 -9.07 -6.08 25.12
C ASP A 14 -9.64 -5.25 23.96
N TRP A 15 -8.78 -4.60 23.15
CA TRP A 15 -9.20 -3.72 22.06
C TRP A 15 -8.62 -4.15 20.71
N ASP A 16 -9.50 -4.58 19.79
CA ASP A 16 -9.12 -4.97 18.43
C ASP A 16 -9.48 -3.92 17.37
N PHE A 17 -9.06 -4.18 16.13
CA PHE A 17 -9.35 -3.29 15.00
C PHE A 17 -10.85 -3.28 14.62
N VAL A 18 -11.63 -4.30 14.98
CA VAL A 18 -13.07 -4.36 14.70
C VAL A 18 -13.80 -3.36 15.60
N LYS A 19 -13.48 -3.31 16.89
CA LYS A 19 -14.00 -2.31 17.84
C LYS A 19 -13.64 -0.89 17.40
N THR A 20 -12.42 -0.69 16.90
CA THR A 20 -12.01 0.60 16.33
C THR A 20 -12.86 0.96 15.11
N TRP A 21 -13.09 0.02 14.20
CA TRP A 21 -13.91 0.25 13.00
C TRP A 21 -15.37 0.57 13.34
N GLU A 22 -15.95 -0.10 14.33
CA GLU A 22 -17.32 0.17 14.80
C GLU A 22 -17.52 1.64 15.20
N LEU A 23 -16.51 2.27 15.80
CA LEU A 23 -16.53 3.70 16.11
C LEU A 23 -16.25 4.56 14.87
N VAL A 24 -15.24 4.21 14.08
CA VAL A 24 -14.80 4.98 12.90
C VAL A 24 -15.89 5.05 11.83
N GLN A 25 -16.59 3.96 11.55
CA GLN A 25 -17.66 3.92 10.54
C GLN A 25 -18.83 4.85 10.91
N ASN A 26 -18.96 5.25 12.18
CA ASN A 26 -20.02 6.09 12.70
C ASN A 26 -19.58 7.55 12.93
N LEU A 27 -18.39 7.95 12.47
CA LEU A 27 -17.97 9.35 12.49
C LEU A 27 -18.98 10.24 11.75
N PRO A 28 -19.26 11.45 12.27
CA PRO A 28 -20.26 12.33 11.68
C PRO A 28 -19.80 12.85 10.31
N SER A 29 -20.72 12.88 9.35
CA SER A 29 -20.46 13.33 7.97
C SER A 29 -19.96 14.78 7.89
N SER A 30 -20.27 15.62 8.90
CA SER A 30 -19.76 16.98 9.03
C SER A 30 -18.26 17.06 9.30
N LYS A 31 -17.65 15.99 9.84
CA LYS A 31 -16.21 15.92 10.11
C LYS A 31 -15.47 15.04 9.10
N CYS A 32 -16.12 14.03 8.55
CA CYS A 32 -15.50 13.06 7.67
C CYS A 32 -16.47 12.63 6.57
N ARG A 33 -16.09 12.82 5.31
CA ARG A 33 -16.93 12.43 4.16
C ARG A 33 -16.87 10.93 3.86
N SER A 34 -15.76 10.29 4.20
CA SER A 34 -15.53 8.87 3.91
C SER A 34 -14.46 8.31 4.85
N VAL A 35 -14.63 7.07 5.28
CA VAL A 35 -13.71 6.38 6.18
C VAL A 35 -13.16 5.13 5.52
N GLY A 36 -11.92 4.80 5.86
CA GLY A 36 -11.22 3.63 5.35
C GLY A 36 -10.26 3.08 6.39
N VAL A 37 -9.48 2.10 5.97
CA VAL A 37 -8.50 1.40 6.81
C VAL A 37 -7.10 1.51 6.21
N SER A 38 -6.09 1.07 6.95
CA SER A 38 -4.71 0.99 6.48
C SER A 38 -4.01 -0.21 7.08
N ASN A 39 -3.06 -0.79 6.34
CA ASN A 39 -2.27 -1.97 6.73
C ASN A 39 -3.13 -3.22 7.02
N MET A 40 -4.31 -3.33 6.41
CA MET A 40 -5.15 -4.50 6.58
C MET A 40 -4.82 -5.55 5.53
N SER A 41 -4.40 -6.74 5.98
CA SER A 41 -4.23 -7.91 5.11
C SER A 41 -5.59 -8.46 4.65
N VAL A 42 -5.57 -9.41 3.70
CA VAL A 42 -6.80 -10.10 3.26
C VAL A 42 -7.48 -10.81 4.44
N THR A 43 -6.73 -11.47 5.31
CA THR A 43 -7.29 -12.12 6.51
C THR A 43 -7.96 -11.10 7.43
N ASN A 44 -7.30 -9.98 7.71
CA ASN A 44 -7.85 -8.94 8.59
C ASN A 44 -9.09 -8.26 7.97
N LEU A 45 -9.09 -8.00 6.66
CA LEU A 45 -10.27 -7.49 5.96
C LEU A 45 -11.43 -8.49 6.01
N LYS A 46 -11.19 -9.79 5.82
CA LYS A 46 -12.24 -10.82 5.95
C LYS A 46 -12.83 -10.86 7.35
N ILE A 47 -12.01 -10.72 8.40
CA ILE A 47 -12.48 -10.63 9.79
C ILE A 47 -13.36 -9.38 9.95
N LEU A 48 -12.86 -8.22 9.52
CA LEU A 48 -13.58 -6.95 9.62
C LEU A 48 -14.94 -7.00 8.92
N LEU A 49 -14.98 -7.44 7.67
CA LEU A 49 -16.20 -7.47 6.86
C LEU A 49 -17.23 -8.50 7.36
N LYS A 50 -16.80 -9.54 8.07
CA LYS A 50 -17.70 -10.55 8.66
C LYS A 50 -18.21 -10.17 10.05
N ALA A 51 -17.61 -9.18 10.71
CA ALA A 51 -18.01 -8.79 12.04
C ALA A 51 -19.45 -8.24 12.05
N PRO A 52 -20.32 -8.69 12.97
CA PRO A 52 -21.71 -8.22 13.02
C PRO A 52 -21.87 -6.71 13.22
N SER A 53 -20.88 -6.06 13.85
CA SER A 53 -20.87 -4.61 14.05
C SER A 53 -20.47 -3.82 12.80
N THR A 54 -19.90 -4.47 11.78
CA THR A 54 -19.51 -3.83 10.52
C THR A 54 -20.72 -3.63 9.62
N THR A 55 -21.14 -2.38 9.46
CA THR A 55 -22.31 -2.01 8.63
C THR A 55 -21.91 -1.23 7.37
N LYS A 56 -20.66 -0.75 7.31
CA LYS A 56 -20.11 -0.03 6.16
C LYS A 56 -18.83 -0.69 5.68
N ILE A 57 -18.73 -0.87 4.37
CA ILE A 57 -17.49 -1.31 3.71
C ILE A 57 -16.48 -0.16 3.78
N PRO A 58 -15.21 -0.41 4.17
CA PRO A 58 -14.17 0.63 4.13
C PRO A 58 -14.00 1.18 2.73
N ALA A 59 -14.01 2.51 2.57
CA ALA A 59 -13.87 3.12 1.26
C ALA A 59 -12.49 2.90 0.63
N CYS A 60 -11.47 2.76 1.48
CA CYS A 60 -10.12 2.42 1.03
C CYS A 60 -9.38 1.51 2.01
N ASN A 61 -8.34 0.87 1.49
CA ASN A 61 -7.28 0.25 2.28
C ASN A 61 -5.94 0.80 1.81
N GLN A 62 -5.27 1.58 2.66
CA GLN A 62 -3.96 2.15 2.36
C GLN A 62 -2.83 1.22 2.83
N VAL A 63 -2.02 0.71 1.90
CA VAL A 63 -0.99 -0.31 2.17
C VAL A 63 0.32 -0.03 1.45
N GLU A 64 1.40 -0.67 1.89
CA GLU A 64 2.64 -0.71 1.14
C GLU A 64 2.40 -1.45 -0.16
N MET A 65 2.66 -0.79 -1.29
CA MET A 65 2.57 -1.43 -2.59
C MET A 65 3.54 -0.77 -3.57
N HIS A 66 4.37 -1.60 -4.18
CA HIS A 66 5.35 -1.26 -5.21
C HIS A 66 5.82 -2.56 -5.89
N PRO A 67 6.65 -2.52 -6.94
CA PRO A 67 7.05 -3.73 -7.68
C PRO A 67 7.72 -4.83 -6.84
N TYR A 68 8.41 -4.51 -5.74
CA TYR A 68 8.91 -5.53 -4.79
C TYR A 68 7.84 -6.17 -3.89
N LEU A 69 6.65 -5.59 -3.85
CA LEU A 69 5.52 -6.02 -3.02
C LEU A 69 4.21 -5.65 -3.74
N PRO A 70 3.84 -6.41 -4.78
CA PRO A 70 2.77 -6.01 -5.69
C PRO A 70 1.37 -6.18 -5.11
N GLN A 71 1.21 -6.97 -4.04
CA GLN A 71 -0.07 -7.16 -3.34
C GLN A 71 -1.17 -7.65 -4.30
N HIS A 72 -0.87 -8.62 -5.17
CA HIS A 72 -1.81 -9.14 -6.16
C HIS A 72 -3.08 -9.69 -5.50
N ALA A 73 -2.93 -10.53 -4.47
CA ALA A 73 -4.07 -11.12 -3.77
C ALA A 73 -4.93 -10.07 -3.05
N LEU A 74 -4.27 -9.13 -2.35
CA LEU A 74 -4.95 -8.05 -1.64
C LEU A 74 -5.66 -7.09 -2.59
N LEU A 75 -5.01 -6.71 -3.71
CA LEU A 75 -5.61 -5.83 -4.71
C LEU A 75 -6.87 -6.45 -5.30
N LYS A 76 -6.81 -7.72 -5.70
CA LYS A 76 -7.95 -8.46 -6.22
C LYS A 76 -9.09 -8.50 -5.21
N PHE A 77 -8.80 -8.88 -3.95
CA PHE A 77 -9.81 -8.93 -2.89
C PHE A 77 -10.46 -7.56 -2.65
N CYS A 78 -9.67 -6.48 -2.59
CA CYS A 78 -10.19 -5.14 -2.39
C CYS A 78 -11.10 -4.71 -3.55
N GLN A 79 -10.71 -4.98 -4.81
CA GLN A 79 -11.51 -4.68 -5.99
C GLN A 79 -12.84 -5.43 -6.01
N GLU A 80 -12.83 -6.72 -5.70
CA GLU A 80 -14.04 -7.56 -5.61
C GLU A 80 -15.02 -7.09 -4.53
N ASN A 81 -14.53 -6.43 -3.48
CA ASN A 81 -15.33 -5.93 -2.36
C ASN A 81 -15.59 -4.42 -2.42
N GLY A 82 -15.24 -3.73 -3.51
CA GLY A 82 -15.47 -2.29 -3.67
C GLY A 82 -14.61 -1.40 -2.76
N ILE A 83 -13.44 -1.88 -2.33
CA ILE A 83 -12.48 -1.16 -1.48
C ILE A 83 -11.37 -0.58 -2.38
N GLN A 84 -11.18 0.74 -2.37
CA GLN A 84 -10.11 1.35 -3.16
C GLN A 84 -8.73 1.14 -2.50
N VAL A 85 -7.79 0.54 -3.21
CA VAL A 85 -6.42 0.44 -2.71
C VAL A 85 -5.68 1.76 -2.90
N GLN A 86 -4.97 2.19 -1.86
CA GLN A 86 -4.06 3.33 -1.88
C GLN A 86 -2.64 2.85 -1.55
N ALA A 87 -1.69 3.02 -2.47
CA ALA A 87 -0.29 2.64 -2.29
C ALA A 87 0.50 3.74 -1.56
N TYR A 88 0.96 3.46 -0.34
CA TYR A 88 2.02 4.24 0.30
C TYR A 88 3.41 3.68 -0.06
N SER A 89 4.43 4.52 0.14
CA SER A 89 5.83 4.22 -0.20
C SER A 89 6.05 3.67 -1.63
N PRO A 90 5.35 4.17 -2.66
CA PRO A 90 5.36 3.56 -4.00
C PRO A 90 6.74 3.58 -4.68
N LEU A 91 7.68 4.39 -4.18
CA LEU A 91 9.06 4.50 -4.68
C LEU A 91 10.09 3.78 -3.79
N GLY A 92 9.63 3.00 -2.82
CA GLY A 92 10.49 2.23 -1.92
C GLY A 92 10.95 2.98 -0.66
N SER A 93 10.16 3.91 -0.13
CA SER A 93 10.48 4.61 1.13
C SER A 93 11.85 5.33 1.08
N THR A 94 12.57 5.40 2.21
CA THR A 94 13.87 6.06 2.37
C THR A 94 14.92 5.48 1.44
N GLY A 95 15.64 6.36 0.73
CA GLY A 95 16.71 5.98 -0.21
C GLY A 95 16.20 5.47 -1.56
N SER A 96 14.89 5.26 -1.70
CA SER A 96 14.19 4.90 -2.94
C SER A 96 14.87 3.77 -3.73
N PRO A 97 15.10 2.59 -3.11
CA PRO A 97 15.80 1.46 -3.71
C PRO A 97 15.15 1.01 -5.02
N LEU A 98 13.83 1.14 -5.15
CA LEU A 98 13.11 0.81 -6.37
C LEU A 98 13.60 1.62 -7.59
N LEU A 99 14.01 2.88 -7.38
CA LEU A 99 14.52 3.73 -8.46
C LEU A 99 15.93 3.34 -8.93
N LYS A 100 16.57 2.38 -8.23
CA LYS A 100 17.89 1.83 -8.55
C LYS A 100 17.80 0.38 -9.05
N ASP A 101 16.60 -0.16 -9.15
CA ASP A 101 16.36 -1.49 -9.68
C ASP A 101 16.72 -1.55 -11.16
N GLU A 102 17.50 -2.54 -11.57
CA GLU A 102 18.01 -2.65 -12.94
C GLU A 102 16.85 -2.77 -13.95
N THR A 103 15.82 -3.57 -13.64
CA THR A 103 14.65 -3.72 -14.51
C THR A 103 13.88 -2.41 -14.63
N ILE A 104 13.70 -1.67 -13.53
CA ILE A 104 13.04 -0.35 -13.57
C ILE A 104 13.86 0.65 -14.40
N LEU A 105 15.19 0.67 -14.23
CA LEU A 105 16.07 1.58 -14.95
C LEU A 105 16.06 1.30 -16.45
N GLU A 106 16.21 0.04 -16.86
CA GLU A 106 16.17 -0.41 -18.26
C GLU A 106 14.84 -0.04 -18.93
N LEU A 107 13.71 -0.44 -18.34
CA LEU A 107 12.38 -0.18 -18.89
C LEU A 107 12.07 1.32 -18.95
N SER A 108 12.50 2.09 -17.95
CA SER A 108 12.29 3.55 -17.95
C SER A 108 13.07 4.24 -19.07
N LYS A 109 14.28 3.76 -19.36
CA LYS A 109 15.13 4.24 -20.46
C LYS A 109 14.53 3.88 -21.81
N GLU A 110 14.06 2.65 -22.00
CA GLU A 110 13.39 2.20 -23.23
C GLU A 110 12.16 3.06 -23.55
N LEU A 111 11.39 3.43 -22.52
CA LEU A 111 10.18 4.26 -22.67
C LEU A 111 10.46 5.76 -22.66
N GLY A 112 11.70 6.20 -22.41
CA GLY A 112 12.05 7.62 -22.33
C GLY A 112 11.39 8.38 -21.17
N ILE A 113 11.07 7.69 -20.06
CA ILE A 113 10.44 8.27 -18.87
C ILE A 113 11.33 8.10 -17.64
N SER A 114 11.02 8.82 -16.55
CA SER A 114 11.78 8.64 -15.31
C SER A 114 11.40 7.33 -14.59
N PRO A 115 12.33 6.71 -13.84
CA PRO A 115 12.03 5.54 -12.99
C PRO A 115 10.84 5.75 -12.05
N ALA A 116 10.69 6.97 -11.52
CA ALA A 116 9.56 7.33 -10.67
C ALA A 116 8.25 7.36 -11.46
N THR A 117 8.25 7.95 -12.66
CA THR A 117 7.09 7.95 -13.56
C THR A 117 6.67 6.53 -13.91
N LEU A 118 7.61 5.65 -14.19
CA LEU A 118 7.35 4.24 -14.48
C LEU A 118 6.68 3.53 -13.29
N ALA A 119 7.27 3.63 -12.09
CA ALA A 119 6.75 2.99 -10.89
C ALA A 119 5.35 3.50 -10.48
N ILE A 120 5.13 4.81 -10.56
CA ILE A 120 3.83 5.42 -10.26
C ILE A 120 2.81 4.99 -11.31
N SER A 121 3.17 5.07 -12.60
CA SER A 121 2.29 4.68 -13.70
C SER A 121 1.87 3.21 -13.61
N TRP A 122 2.79 2.31 -13.26
CA TRP A 122 2.47 0.90 -13.04
C TRP A 122 1.35 0.70 -12.01
N ALA A 123 1.41 1.37 -10.86
CA ALA A 123 0.36 1.26 -9.86
C ALA A 123 -0.98 1.90 -10.35
N VAL A 124 -0.93 3.06 -11.01
CA VAL A 124 -2.14 3.71 -11.55
C VAL A 124 -2.81 2.86 -12.64
N ASN A 125 -2.03 2.22 -13.51
CA ASN A 125 -2.52 1.33 -14.57
C ASN A 125 -3.24 0.11 -13.98
N ARG A 126 -2.89 -0.30 -12.74
CA ARG A 126 -3.56 -1.34 -11.94
C ARG A 126 -4.78 -0.84 -11.16
N LYS A 127 -5.24 0.39 -11.42
CA LYS A 127 -6.36 1.07 -10.72
C LYS A 127 -6.10 1.29 -9.23
N VAL A 128 -4.84 1.52 -8.86
CA VAL A 128 -4.42 1.84 -7.50
C VAL A 128 -4.19 3.34 -7.39
N VAL A 129 -4.69 3.96 -6.32
CA VAL A 129 -4.37 5.35 -5.97
C VAL A 129 -2.95 5.38 -5.40
N VAL A 130 -2.11 6.31 -5.83
CA VAL A 130 -0.67 6.32 -5.48
C VAL A 130 -0.33 7.58 -4.71
N LEU A 131 0.44 7.46 -3.63
CA LEU A 131 0.79 8.58 -2.74
C LEU A 131 2.32 8.79 -2.69
N PRO A 132 2.97 9.23 -3.80
CA PRO A 132 4.41 9.44 -3.82
C PRO A 132 4.76 10.73 -3.07
N LYS A 133 5.61 10.62 -2.04
CA LYS A 133 6.08 11.79 -1.27
C LYS A 133 7.31 12.41 -1.92
N SER A 134 7.32 13.73 -2.08
CA SER A 134 8.51 14.53 -2.41
C SER A 134 8.46 15.87 -1.68
N VAL A 135 9.62 16.46 -1.42
CA VAL A 135 9.78 17.86 -0.98
C VAL A 135 10.51 18.71 -2.03
N THR A 136 10.91 18.10 -3.14
CA THR A 136 11.57 18.76 -4.26
C THR A 136 10.53 19.10 -5.32
N PRO A 137 10.28 20.39 -5.63
CA PRO A 137 9.23 20.82 -6.56
C PRO A 137 9.25 20.13 -7.92
N SER A 138 10.43 20.05 -8.57
CA SER A 138 10.55 19.39 -9.89
C SER A 138 10.20 17.89 -9.86
N ARG A 139 10.42 17.21 -8.73
CA ARG A 139 9.99 15.82 -8.55
C ARG A 139 8.49 15.71 -8.29
N ILE A 140 7.89 16.69 -7.61
CA ILE A 140 6.43 16.75 -7.42
C ILE A 140 5.76 16.87 -8.79
N GLU A 141 6.25 17.78 -9.64
CA GLU A 141 5.77 17.94 -11.01
C GLU A 141 5.97 16.67 -11.83
N SER A 142 7.17 16.08 -11.82
CA SER A 142 7.41 14.83 -12.56
C SER A 142 6.56 13.66 -12.07
N ASN A 143 6.21 13.59 -10.78
CA ASN A 143 5.37 12.51 -10.24
C ASN A 143 3.91 12.61 -10.70
N LEU A 144 3.47 13.76 -11.24
CA LEU A 144 2.13 13.94 -11.81
C LEU A 144 2.03 13.41 -13.24
N SER A 145 3.16 13.18 -13.91
CA SER A 145 3.18 12.58 -15.24
C SER A 145 2.83 11.10 -15.13
N ILE A 146 1.64 10.73 -15.58
CA ILE A 146 1.17 9.34 -15.63
C ILE A 146 1.08 8.91 -17.09
N VAL A 147 1.62 7.74 -17.41
CA VAL A 147 1.55 7.16 -18.75
C VAL A 147 0.82 5.82 -18.74
N GLN A 148 0.19 5.48 -19.86
CA GLN A 148 -0.30 4.13 -20.10
C GLN A 148 0.90 3.25 -20.46
N LEU A 149 1.14 2.19 -19.69
CA LEU A 149 2.27 1.29 -19.92
C LEU A 149 1.84 0.14 -20.85
N PRO A 150 2.74 -0.33 -21.74
CA PRO A 150 2.53 -1.56 -22.50
C PRO A 150 2.33 -2.78 -21.60
N ASN A 151 1.58 -3.78 -22.07
CA ASN A 151 1.28 -4.98 -21.28
C ASN A 151 2.54 -5.77 -20.90
N ASP A 152 3.50 -5.91 -21.80
CA ASP A 152 4.76 -6.62 -21.53
C ASP A 152 5.61 -5.91 -20.47
N VAL A 153 5.62 -4.57 -20.47
CA VAL A 153 6.25 -3.75 -19.42
C VAL A 153 5.53 -3.94 -18.09
N MET A 154 4.21 -3.90 -18.09
CA MET A 154 3.39 -4.14 -16.90
C MET A 154 3.65 -5.52 -16.29
N GLU A 155 3.76 -6.56 -17.12
CA GLU A 155 4.08 -7.92 -16.71
C GLU A 155 5.49 -8.02 -16.12
N LYS A 156 6.51 -7.49 -16.80
CA LYS A 156 7.90 -7.49 -16.30
C LYS A 156 8.01 -6.84 -14.93
N ILE A 157 7.41 -5.66 -14.75
CA ILE A 157 7.43 -4.94 -13.46
C ILE A 157 6.69 -5.75 -12.38
N SER A 158 5.55 -6.36 -12.74
CA SER A 158 4.75 -7.16 -11.81
C SER A 158 5.44 -8.47 -11.39
N LEU A 159 6.53 -8.87 -12.05
CA LEU A 159 7.29 -10.07 -11.71
C LEU A 159 8.56 -9.79 -10.88
N ILE A 160 8.92 -8.52 -10.65
CA ILE A 160 10.14 -8.14 -9.91
C ILE A 160 10.14 -8.76 -8.50
N TYR A 161 8.99 -8.85 -7.84
CA TYR A 161 8.89 -9.48 -6.51
C TYR A 161 9.32 -10.95 -6.47
N LYS A 162 9.32 -11.68 -7.59
CA LYS A 162 9.74 -13.09 -7.61
C LYS A 162 11.24 -13.25 -7.39
N THR A 163 12.03 -12.25 -7.80
CA THR A 163 13.48 -12.26 -7.64
C THR A 163 13.91 -11.44 -6.42
N GLN A 164 13.16 -10.39 -6.08
CA GLN A 164 13.47 -9.50 -4.97
C GLN A 164 12.22 -9.15 -4.14
N PRO A 165 11.58 -10.13 -3.47
CA PRO A 165 10.42 -9.86 -2.63
C PRO A 165 10.88 -9.03 -1.43
N ARG A 166 10.25 -7.87 -1.21
CA ARG A 166 10.63 -7.00 -0.10
C ARG A 166 9.47 -6.17 0.41
N ARG A 167 9.17 -6.34 1.69
CA ARG A 167 8.46 -5.33 2.49
C ARG A 167 9.49 -4.44 3.17
N LEU A 168 9.40 -3.14 2.91
CA LEU A 168 10.29 -2.12 3.44
C LEU A 168 9.82 -1.58 4.78
N LEU A 169 8.50 -1.56 5.01
CA LEU A 169 7.89 -1.07 6.24
C LEU A 169 7.31 -2.25 7.02
N CYS A 170 8.19 -2.93 7.74
CA CYS A 170 7.84 -4.03 8.64
C CYS A 170 8.48 -3.81 10.01
N ARG A 171 7.98 -2.81 10.75
CA ARG A 171 8.49 -2.56 12.10
C ARG A 171 7.95 -3.64 13.04
N ASP A 172 8.81 -4.13 13.93
CA ASP A 172 8.35 -4.95 15.04
C ASP A 172 7.55 -4.09 16.04
N TRP A 173 6.27 -4.44 16.16
CA TRP A 173 5.31 -3.83 17.07
C TRP A 173 4.90 -4.77 18.20
N GLY A 174 5.57 -5.93 18.35
CA GLY A 174 5.23 -6.94 19.35
C GLY A 174 3.95 -7.72 19.04
N ILE A 175 3.30 -7.41 17.91
CA ILE A 175 2.15 -8.10 17.36
C ILE A 175 2.31 -8.24 15.83
N PRO A 176 1.90 -9.36 15.24
CA PRO A 176 1.97 -9.54 13.80
C PRO A 176 0.89 -8.70 13.12
N VAL A 177 1.30 -7.73 12.30
CA VAL A 177 0.37 -6.90 11.52
C VAL A 177 0.16 -7.44 10.11
N PHE A 178 1.19 -8.04 9.50
CA PHE A 178 1.15 -8.55 8.14
C PHE A 178 1.14 -10.08 8.16
N ASN A 179 -0.05 -10.69 8.14
CA ASN A 179 -0.21 -12.13 8.33
C ASN A 179 -0.11 -12.96 7.02
N ASP A 180 -0.24 -12.33 5.83
CA ASP A 180 -0.49 -13.07 4.58
C ASP A 180 0.29 -12.57 3.34
N GLU A 181 1.26 -11.67 3.49
CA GLU A 181 1.59 -10.74 2.38
C GLU A 181 2.93 -10.98 1.66
N ILE A 182 3.70 -12.02 1.98
CA ILE A 182 4.80 -12.46 1.09
C ILE A 182 4.22 -13.54 0.19
N GLU A 183 3.81 -13.14 -1.02
CA GLU A 183 3.36 -14.05 -2.06
C GLU A 183 4.52 -14.99 -2.42
N THR A 184 4.49 -16.22 -1.89
CA THR A 184 5.42 -17.31 -2.23
C THR A 184 5.09 -17.93 -3.57
#